data_AF-A0A937TLU4-F1
#
_entry.id   AF-A0A937TLU4-F1
#
_cell.length_a   1.000
_cell.length_b   1.000
_cell.length_c   1.000
_cell.angle_alpha   90.00
_cell.angle_beta   90.00
_cell.angle_gamma   90.00
#
_symmetry.space_group_name_H-M   'P 1'
#
loop_
_entity.id
_entity.type
_entity.pdbx_description
1 polymer ?
#
loop_
_entity_poly.entity_id
_entity_poly.type
_entity_poly.pdbx_seq_one_letter_code
_entity_poly.pdbx_strand_id
1 'polypeptide(L)'
;GLNYIAGKRMHKVNNMAELGTILAHIDGGVPNIGIKIPKVTEMYLGQLIYFFEMACALSGYILGINPFNQPGVEAYKKNMFAFLQTFYLHLPCCVHKLKYLIQVNMQYNNHHQESLSQL
;
A
#
# COMPACT_ATOMS: atom_id res chain seq x y z
N GLY A 1 -35.28 -13.53 -17.80
CA GLY A 1 -34.04 -12.85 -18.23
C GLY A 1 -32.83 -13.76 -18.17
N LEU A 2 -32.47 -14.29 -17.00
CA LEU A 2 -31.18 -14.96 -16.74
C LEU A 2 -31.17 -16.48 -16.96
N ASN A 3 -32.16 -17.06 -17.64
CA ASN A 3 -32.25 -18.53 -17.80
C ASN A 3 -31.08 -19.11 -18.62
N TYR A 4 -30.39 -18.31 -19.44
CA TYR A 4 -29.23 -18.74 -20.24
C TYR A 4 -27.95 -18.97 -19.41
N ILE A 5 -27.93 -18.55 -18.14
CA ILE A 5 -26.87 -18.88 -17.17
C ILE A 5 -27.27 -19.98 -16.19
N ALA A 6 -28.52 -20.45 -16.22
CA ALA A 6 -28.98 -21.53 -15.36
C ALA A 6 -28.13 -22.79 -15.58
N GLY A 7 -27.71 -23.43 -14.48
CA GLY A 7 -26.84 -24.62 -14.50
C GLY A 7 -25.35 -24.37 -14.75
N LYS A 8 -24.92 -23.12 -15.02
CA LYS A 8 -23.48 -22.80 -15.15
C LYS A 8 -22.88 -22.48 -13.78
N ARG A 9 -21.63 -22.91 -13.56
CA ARG A 9 -20.85 -22.51 -12.38
C ARG A 9 -20.54 -21.01 -12.43
N MET A 10 -20.56 -20.35 -11.27
CA MET A 10 -20.21 -18.93 -11.15
C MET A 10 -18.81 -18.61 -11.68
N HIS A 11 -17.82 -19.49 -11.47
CA HIS A 11 -16.49 -19.32 -12.04
C HIS A 11 -16.51 -19.16 -13.56
N LYS A 12 -17.36 -19.91 -14.27
CA LYS A 12 -17.51 -19.80 -15.73
C LYS A 12 -18.13 -18.45 -16.13
N VAL A 13 -19.10 -17.97 -15.37
CA VAL A 13 -19.71 -16.64 -15.61
C VAL A 13 -18.67 -15.54 -15.38
N ASN A 14 -17.88 -15.64 -14.31
CA ASN A 14 -16.81 -14.69 -14.00
C ASN A 14 -15.73 -14.65 -15.09
N ASN A 15 -15.29 -15.80 -15.60
CA ASN A 15 -14.28 -15.84 -16.67
C ASN A 15 -14.81 -15.23 -17.98
N MET A 16 -16.10 -15.40 -18.29
CA MET A 16 -16.70 -14.75 -19.46
C MET A 16 -16.82 -13.23 -19.26
N ALA A 17 -17.10 -12.77 -18.04
CA ALA A 17 -17.11 -11.35 -17.70
C ALA A 17 -15.70 -10.73 -17.79
N GLU A 18 -14.67 -11.42 -17.31
CA GLU A 18 -13.26 -11.03 -17.46
C GLU A 18 -12.92 -10.84 -18.95
N LEU A 19 -13.20 -11.84 -19.79
CA LEU A 19 -12.93 -11.78 -21.23
C LEU A 19 -13.66 -10.63 -21.92
N GLY A 20 -14.96 -10.45 -21.64
CA GLY A 20 -15.74 -9.35 -22.21
C GLY A 20 -15.18 -7.97 -21.82
N THR A 21 -14.73 -7.83 -20.58
CA THR A 21 -14.13 -6.60 -20.07
C THR A 21 -12.77 -6.32 -20.70
N ILE A 22 -11.94 -7.35 -20.91
CA ILE A 22 -10.65 -7.21 -21.59
C ILE A 22 -10.86 -6.74 -23.03
N LEU A 23 -11.77 -7.37 -23.77
CA LEU A 23 -12.06 -6.98 -25.16
C LEU A 23 -12.56 -5.54 -25.25
N ALA A 24 -13.50 -5.15 -24.39
CA ALA A 24 -14.02 -3.79 -24.36
C ALA A 24 -12.92 -2.74 -24.07
N HIS A 25 -11.97 -3.03 -23.18
CA HIS A 25 -10.85 -2.12 -22.93
C HIS A 25 -9.87 -2.06 -24.11
N ILE A 26 -9.58 -3.19 -24.77
CA ILE A 26 -8.72 -3.24 -25.96
C ILE A 26 -9.34 -2.41 -27.08
N ASP A 27 -10.65 -2.57 -27.32
CA ASP A 27 -11.40 -1.79 -28.32
C ASP A 27 -11.42 -0.30 -27.98
N GLY A 28 -11.43 0.04 -26.68
CA GLY A 28 -11.27 1.41 -26.18
C GLY A 28 -9.85 1.96 -26.22
N GLY A 29 -8.87 1.20 -26.72
CA GLY A 29 -7.47 1.62 -26.82
C GLY A 29 -6.69 1.56 -25.50
N VAL A 30 -7.22 0.88 -24.48
CA VAL A 30 -6.57 0.73 -23.17
C VAL A 30 -5.78 -0.59 -23.14
N PRO A 31 -4.43 -0.53 -22.99
CA PRO A 31 -3.61 -1.74 -22.91
C PRO A 31 -3.89 -2.51 -21.61
N ASN A 32 -3.93 -3.84 -21.70
CA ASN A 32 -4.21 -4.73 -20.57
C ASN A 32 -3.06 -5.72 -20.35
N ILE A 33 -2.72 -5.97 -19.08
CA ILE A 33 -1.76 -6.99 -18.66
C ILE A 33 -2.48 -7.95 -17.71
N GLY A 34 -2.41 -9.25 -17.99
CA GLY A 34 -3.00 -10.28 -17.16
C GLY A 34 -1.93 -11.12 -16.45
N ILE A 35 -1.98 -11.16 -15.12
CA ILE A 35 -1.14 -12.04 -14.31
C ILE A 35 -2.03 -13.15 -13.74
N LYS A 36 -1.75 -14.40 -14.10
CA LYS A 36 -2.58 -15.56 -13.71
C LYS A 36 -1.79 -16.53 -12.87
N ILE A 37 -2.35 -16.89 -11.72
CA ILE A 37 -1.85 -17.97 -10.87
C ILE A 37 -2.81 -19.16 -10.94
N PRO A 38 -2.32 -20.41 -10.91
CA PRO A 38 -3.16 -21.60 -11.10
C PRO A 38 -4.09 -21.87 -9.90
N LYS A 39 -3.63 -21.56 -8.68
CA LYS A 39 -4.41 -21.67 -7.44
C LYS A 39 -3.86 -20.73 -6.37
N VAL A 40 -4.71 -20.36 -5.42
CA VAL A 40 -4.30 -19.57 -4.25
C VAL A 40 -3.75 -20.53 -3.20
N THR A 41 -2.43 -20.69 -3.18
CA THR A 41 -1.69 -21.41 -2.14
C THR A 41 -0.47 -20.60 -1.75
N GLU A 42 0.12 -20.90 -0.60
CA GLU A 42 1.27 -20.23 0.00
C GLU A 42 2.44 -20.11 -0.99
N MET A 43 2.71 -21.20 -1.74
CA MET A 43 3.77 -21.22 -2.76
C MET A 43 3.54 -20.22 -3.90
N TYR A 44 2.34 -20.21 -4.51
CA TYR A 44 2.03 -19.31 -5.63
C TYR A 44 1.85 -17.87 -5.16
N LEU A 45 1.36 -17.67 -3.93
CA LEU A 45 1.26 -16.35 -3.33
C LEU A 45 2.65 -15.77 -3.07
N GLY A 46 3.58 -16.55 -2.53
CA GLY A 46 4.98 -16.14 -2.35
C GLY A 46 5.66 -15.77 -3.68
N GLN A 47 5.44 -16.57 -4.73
CA GLN A 47 5.92 -16.24 -6.08
C GLN A 47 5.33 -14.93 -6.60
N LEU A 48 4.04 -14.69 -6.38
CA LEU A 48 3.37 -13.47 -6.83
C LEU A 48 3.89 -12.23 -6.10
N ILE A 49 4.09 -12.33 -4.77
CA ILE A 49 4.66 -11.24 -3.97
C ILE A 49 6.07 -10.91 -4.45
N TYR A 50 6.94 -11.92 -4.57
CA TYR A 50 8.31 -11.73 -5.03
C TYR A 50 8.38 -11.15 -6.46
N PHE A 51 7.48 -11.59 -7.34
CA PHE A 51 7.33 -11.03 -8.68
C PHE A 51 7.07 -9.52 -8.65
N PHE A 52 6.13 -9.07 -7.81
CA PHE A 52 5.80 -7.64 -7.71
C PHE A 52 6.89 -6.82 -7.02
N GLU A 53 7.57 -7.36 -6.01
CA GLU A 53 8.71 -6.69 -5.36
C GLU A 53 9.83 -6.43 -6.36
N MET A 54 10.21 -7.45 -7.14
CA MET A 54 11.24 -7.33 -8.16
C MET A 54 10.81 -6.38 -9.30
N ALA A 55 9.57 -6.50 -9.76
CA ALA A 55 9.02 -5.61 -10.80
C ALA A 55 9.00 -4.14 -10.35
N CYS A 56 8.67 -3.88 -9.08
CA CYS A 56 8.68 -2.54 -8.49
C CYS A 56 10.11 -1.97 -8.44
N ALA A 57 11.07 -2.76 -7.95
CA ALA A 57 12.47 -2.36 -7.89
C ALA A 57 13.03 -2.03 -9.28
N LEU A 58 12.81 -2.92 -10.26
CA LEU A 58 13.24 -2.71 -11.63
C LEU A 58 12.57 -1.49 -12.28
N SER A 59 11.26 -1.32 -12.06
CA SER A 59 10.50 -0.15 -12.55
C SER A 59 11.06 1.16 -12.00
N GLY A 60 11.40 1.20 -10.71
CA GLY A 60 12.04 2.37 -10.09
C GLY A 60 13.37 2.72 -10.76
N TYR A 61 14.23 1.73 -11.02
CA TYR A 61 15.48 1.96 -11.73
C TYR A 61 15.28 2.43 -13.18
N ILE A 62 14.30 1.86 -13.90
CA ILE A 62 13.95 2.30 -15.26
C ILE A 62 13.49 3.77 -15.26
N LEU A 63 12.75 4.18 -14.24
CA LEU A 63 12.28 5.56 -14.06
C LEU A 63 13.36 6.51 -13.51
N GLY A 64 14.56 6.02 -13.18
CA GLY A 64 15.65 6.82 -12.62
C GLY A 64 15.40 7.31 -11.20
N ILE A 65 14.44 6.71 -10.49
CA ILE A 65 14.14 7.00 -9.09
C ILE A 65 14.75 5.93 -8.20
N ASN A 66 15.04 6.26 -6.94
CA ASN A 66 15.43 5.24 -5.97
C ASN A 66 14.16 4.56 -5.42
N PRO A 67 13.90 3.28 -5.71
CA PRO A 67 12.68 2.60 -5.27
C PRO A 67 12.65 2.31 -3.76
N PHE A 68 13.77 2.49 -3.06
CA PHE A 68 13.94 2.15 -1.65
C PHE A 68 13.92 3.36 -0.71
N ASN A 69 13.61 4.56 -1.22
CA ASN A 69 13.50 5.76 -0.40
C ASN A 69 12.06 6.30 -0.35
N GLN A 70 11.75 7.07 0.70
CA GLN A 70 10.41 7.61 0.90
C GLN A 70 10.44 9.01 1.55
N PRO A 71 11.02 10.04 0.88
CA PRO A 71 11.21 11.37 1.48
C PRO A 71 9.90 12.12 1.74
N GLY A 72 8.84 11.88 0.95
CA GLY A 72 7.56 12.59 1.05
C GLY A 72 6.77 12.29 2.33
N VAL A 73 7.06 11.17 2.99
CA VAL A 73 6.34 10.69 4.18
C VAL A 73 6.61 11.59 5.38
N GLU A 74 7.81 12.18 5.44
CA GLU A 74 8.22 13.01 6.57
C GLU A 74 7.59 14.41 6.53
N ALA A 75 7.17 14.90 5.36
CA ALA A 75 6.53 16.20 5.23
C ALA A 75 5.15 16.23 5.92
N TYR A 76 4.30 15.23 5.69
CA TYR A 76 2.99 15.19 6.35
C TYR A 76 3.11 14.90 7.85
N LYS A 77 4.06 14.05 8.26
CA LYS A 77 4.32 13.78 9.69
C LYS A 77 4.65 15.07 10.43
N LYS A 78 5.55 15.91 9.88
CA LYS A 78 5.90 17.20 10.48
C LYS A 78 4.69 18.12 10.63
N ASN A 79 3.84 18.23 9.61
CA ASN A 79 2.63 19.04 9.66
C ASN A 79 1.63 18.51 10.70
N MET A 80 1.45 17.18 10.76
CA MET A 80 0.59 16.53 11.75
C MET A 80 1.09 16.78 13.17
N PHE A 81 2.40 16.63 13.42
CA PHE A 81 2.99 16.91 14.74
C PHE A 81 2.84 18.38 15.14
N ALA A 82 3.01 19.31 14.19
CA ALA A 82 2.78 20.73 14.42
C ALA A 82 1.33 21.02 14.84
N PHE A 83 0.34 20.48 14.11
CA PHE A 83 -1.08 20.67 14.46
C PHE A 83 -1.46 20.04 15.81
N LEU A 84 -0.96 18.85 16.11
CA LEU A 84 -1.19 18.22 17.41
C LEU A 84 -0.57 19.07 18.54
N GLN A 85 0.64 19.59 18.36
CA GLN A 85 1.29 20.44 19.37
C GLN A 85 0.52 21.75 19.61
N THR A 86 0.01 22.38 18.55
CA THR A 86 -0.86 23.56 18.66
C THR A 86 -2.18 23.24 19.37
N PHE A 87 -2.78 22.08 19.11
CA PHE A 87 -4.01 21.64 19.78
C PHE A 87 -3.82 21.41 21.29
N TYR A 88 -2.71 20.77 21.70
CA TYR A 88 -2.41 20.53 23.11
C TYR A 88 -1.98 21.79 23.89
N LEU A 89 -1.58 22.88 23.21
CA LEU A 89 -1.27 24.16 23.87
C LEU A 89 -2.53 24.93 24.29
N HIS A 90 -3.70 24.63 23.71
CA HIS A 90 -4.93 25.41 23.91
C HIS A 90 -5.93 24.79 24.90
N LEU A 91 -5.64 23.62 25.50
CA LEU A 91 -6.48 23.04 26.55
C LEU A 91 -6.00 23.46 27.97
N PRO A 92 -6.73 24.29 28.71
CA PRO A 92 -6.23 24.88 29.96
C PRO A 92 -6.22 23.96 31.19
N CYS A 93 -6.72 22.71 31.16
CA CYS A 93 -6.96 21.99 32.44
C CYS A 93 -6.35 20.60 32.68
N CYS A 94 -5.92 19.80 31.70
CA CYS A 94 -5.51 18.39 31.99
C CYS A 94 -4.14 17.94 31.43
N VAL A 95 -3.32 18.83 30.86
CA VAL A 95 -2.22 18.43 29.96
C VAL A 95 -0.87 18.17 30.66
N HIS A 96 -0.77 18.34 31.99
CA HIS A 96 0.54 18.20 32.67
C HIS A 96 1.10 16.78 32.59
N LYS A 97 0.26 15.74 32.68
CA LYS A 97 0.68 14.33 32.60
C LYS A 97 0.93 13.85 31.15
N LEU A 98 0.33 14.53 30.17
CA LEU A 98 0.45 14.17 28.75
C LEU A 98 1.73 14.74 28.11
N LYS A 99 2.21 15.92 28.55
CA LYS A 99 3.51 16.47 28.11
C LYS A 99 4.67 15.52 28.39
N TYR A 100 4.68 14.88 29.56
CA TYR A 100 5.72 13.93 29.94
C TYR A 100 5.72 12.67 29.05
N LEU A 101 4.53 12.12 28.77
CA LEU A 101 4.39 10.93 27.91
C LEU A 101 4.79 11.21 26.46
N ILE A 102 4.46 12.39 25.92
CA ILE A 102 4.86 12.77 24.55
C ILE A 102 6.38 12.98 24.44
N GLN A 103 7.02 13.58 25.45
CA GLN A 103 8.49 13.73 25.47
C GLN A 103 9.20 12.37 25.55
N VAL A 104 8.72 11.46 26.39
CA VAL A 104 9.29 10.11 26.52
C VAL A 104 9.13 9.31 25.21
N ASN A 105 7.99 9.42 24.52
CA ASN A 105 7.76 8.70 23.26
C ASN A 105 8.58 9.28 22.09
N MET A 106 8.82 10.59 22.07
CA MET A 106 9.70 11.24 21.08
C MET A 106 11.16 10.83 21.27
N GLN A 107 11.64 10.67 22.51
CA GLN A 107 12.98 10.15 22.80
C GLN A 107 13.14 8.67 22.44
N TYR A 108 12.11 7.85 22.70
CA TYR A 108 12.10 6.44 22.33
C TYR A 108 12.21 6.22 20.81
N ASN A 109 11.45 6.97 20.00
CA ASN A 109 11.52 6.87 18.54
C ASN A 109 12.87 7.31 17.96
N ASN A 110 13.50 8.35 18.51
CA ASN A 110 14.82 8.78 18.02
C ASN A 110 15.92 7.74 18.30
N HIS A 111 15.93 7.11 19.48
CA HIS A 111 16.89 6.05 19.80
C HIS A 111 16.66 4.76 19.00
N HIS A 112 15.40 4.44 18.68
CA HIS A 112 15.10 3.27 17.85
C HIS A 112 15.53 3.44 16.38
N GLN A 113 15.56 4.69 15.89
CA GLN A 113 15.99 4.99 14.52
C GLN A 113 17.52 4.98 14.38
N GLU A 114 18.27 5.37 15.43
CA GLU A 114 19.74 5.25 15.45
C GLU A 114 20.22 3.79 15.48
N SER A 115 19.55 2.91 16.23
CA SER A 115 19.92 1.48 16.30
C SER A 115 19.70 0.71 14.99
N LEU A 116 18.72 1.11 14.17
CA LEU A 116 18.47 0.52 12.85
C LEU A 116 19.43 1.02 11.75
N SER A 117 20.22 2.06 12.03
CA SER A 117 21.23 2.60 11.10
C SER A 117 22.63 2.00 11.31
N GLN A 118 22.79 1.11 12.30
CA GLN A 118 24.04 0.39 12.60
C GLN A 118 24.01 -1.11 12.25
N LEU A 119 22.97 -1.56 11.54
CA LEU A 119 22.86 -2.88 10.89
C LEU A 119 22.81 -2.68 9.37
#